data_AF-A0A7Y5R9A1-F1
#
_entry.id   AF-A0A7Y5R9A1-F1
#
_cell.length_a   1.000
_cell.length_b   1.000
_cell.length_c   1.000
_cell.angle_alpha   90.00
_cell.angle_beta   90.00
_cell.angle_gamma   90.00
#
_symmetry.space_group_name_H-M   'P 1'
#
loop_
_entity.id
_entity.type
_entity.pdbx_description
1 polymer ?
#
loop_
_entity_poly.entity_id
_entity_poly.type
_entity_poly.pdbx_seq_one_letter_code
_entity_poly.pdbx_strand_id
1 'polypeptide(L)'
;MPKIRTHRELEVFQLAFDIATEIHELSKEFPKEEKYGLISQVRRSSCSVCANTAEAFRKRKYPGSFVAKLSDAEGEAAETQVWLDLSLHFGYISLADYQRLNEKCERVIGKLVTMSRHPEHWSVDGDRRVGG
;
A
#
# COMPACT_ATOMS: atom_id res chain seq x y z
N MET A 1 -17.93 14.95 1.13
CA MET A 1 -16.46 14.80 1.19
C MET A 1 -15.82 15.65 0.10
N PRO A 2 -14.67 16.28 0.32
CA PRO A 2 -13.95 16.97 -0.75
C PRO A 2 -13.64 15.98 -1.88
N LYS A 3 -13.72 16.47 -3.11
CA LYS A 3 -13.52 15.67 -4.32
C LYS A 3 -12.04 15.31 -4.47
N ILE A 4 -11.71 14.02 -4.35
CA ILE A 4 -10.34 13.51 -4.53
C ILE A 4 -9.98 13.59 -6.03
N ARG A 5 -8.98 14.41 -6.35
CA ARG A 5 -8.51 14.69 -7.71
C ARG A 5 -7.28 13.86 -8.08
N THR A 6 -6.45 13.52 -7.10
CA THR A 6 -5.19 12.80 -7.30
C THR A 6 -5.06 11.64 -6.32
N HIS A 7 -4.27 10.62 -6.68
CA HIS A 7 -4.00 9.50 -5.78
C HIS A 7 -3.34 9.94 -4.46
N ARG A 8 -2.64 11.09 -4.46
CA ARG A 8 -1.96 11.63 -3.27
C ARG A 8 -2.93 12.08 -2.18
N GLU A 9 -4.19 12.29 -2.53
CA GLU A 9 -5.26 12.65 -1.59
C GLU A 9 -5.97 11.40 -1.03
N LEU A 10 -5.63 10.19 -1.51
CA LEU A 10 -6.13 8.95 -0.93
C LEU A 10 -5.41 8.67 0.39
N GLU A 11 -6.18 8.48 1.46
CA GLU A 11 -5.63 8.07 2.75
C GLU A 11 -4.83 6.75 2.64
N VAL A 12 -5.32 5.79 1.83
CA VAL A 12 -4.60 4.53 1.59
C VAL A 12 -3.25 4.72 0.91
N PHE A 13 -3.13 5.72 0.02
CA PHE A 13 -1.85 6.04 -0.61
C PHE A 13 -0.89 6.70 0.38
N GLN A 14 -1.39 7.63 1.20
CA GLN A 14 -0.58 8.29 2.24
C GLN A 14 -0.04 7.27 3.24
N LEU A 15 -0.89 6.35 3.72
CA LEU A 15 -0.47 5.26 4.59
C LEU A 15 0.57 4.34 3.94
N ALA A 16 0.35 3.94 2.68
CA ALA A 16 1.32 3.12 1.95
C ALA A 16 2.67 3.83 1.79
N PHE A 17 2.65 5.14 1.50
CA PHE A 17 3.86 5.95 1.34
C PHE A 17 4.63 6.08 2.66
N ASP A 18 3.92 6.29 3.78
CA ASP A 18 4.52 6.33 5.11
C ASP A 18 5.17 4.98 5.47
N ILE A 19 4.50 3.85 5.20
CA ILE A 19 5.06 2.50 5.39
C ILE A 19 6.35 2.33 4.60
N ALA A 20 6.34 2.63 3.30
CA ALA A 20 7.50 2.47 2.43
C ALA A 20 8.68 3.35 2.90
N THR A 21 8.40 4.56 3.37
CA THR A 21 9.41 5.50 3.89
C THR A 21 10.03 4.99 5.19
N GLU A 22 9.20 4.54 6.14
CA GLU A 22 9.68 3.97 7.41
C GLU A 22 10.49 2.69 7.20
N ILE A 23 10.02 1.79 6.34
CA ILE A 23 10.76 0.58 5.97
C ILE A 23 12.11 0.93 5.35
N HIS A 24 12.15 1.92 4.46
CA HIS A 24 13.39 2.36 3.86
C HIS A 24 14.40 2.84 4.92
N GLU A 25 13.93 3.59 5.91
CA GLU A 25 14.76 4.10 7.00
C GLU A 25 15.25 2.98 7.92
N LEU A 26 14.34 2.15 8.43
CA LEU A 26 14.69 1.03 9.31
C LEU A 26 15.67 0.06 8.66
N SER A 27 15.48 -0.22 7.37
CA SER A 27 16.34 -1.16 6.66
C SER A 27 17.77 -0.63 6.39
N LYS A 28 18.10 0.61 6.79
CA LYS A 28 19.49 1.09 6.75
C LYS A 28 20.36 0.46 7.84
N GLU A 29 19.73 0.02 8.93
CA GLU A 29 20.41 -0.63 10.06
C GLU A 29 20.52 -2.15 9.88
N PHE A 30 19.97 -2.71 8.80
CA PHE A 30 20.04 -4.14 8.53
C PHE A 30 21.48 -4.53 8.11
N PRO A 31 21.87 -5.81 8.31
CA PRO A 31 23.17 -6.29 7.85
C PRO A 31 23.38 -6.04 6.35
N LYS A 32 24.61 -5.64 5.96
CA LYS A 32 24.91 -5.25 4.58
C LYS A 32 24.79 -6.43 3.61
N GLU A 33 24.94 -7.65 4.10
CA GLU A 33 24.81 -8.90 3.35
C GLU A 33 23.37 -9.10 2.84
N GLU A 34 22.37 -8.52 3.52
CA GLU A 34 20.95 -8.56 3.13
C GLU A 34 20.59 -7.58 2.01
N LYS A 35 21.55 -6.80 1.49
CA LYS A 35 21.31 -5.77 0.47
C LYS A 35 20.54 -6.30 -0.73
N TYR A 36 20.86 -7.50 -1.20
CA TYR A 36 20.16 -8.16 -2.32
C TYR A 36 19.18 -9.25 -1.86
N GLY A 37 19.12 -9.49 -0.55
CA GLY A 37 18.15 -10.36 0.12
C GLY A 37 17.01 -9.51 0.69
N LEU A 38 16.83 -9.58 2.00
CA LEU A 38 15.68 -9.04 2.72
C LEU A 38 15.49 -7.53 2.49
N ILE A 39 16.57 -6.73 2.50
CA ILE A 39 16.50 -5.27 2.28
C ILE A 39 15.84 -4.95 0.94
N SER A 40 16.24 -5.66 -0.13
CA SER A 40 15.70 -5.42 -1.46
C SER A 40 14.23 -5.82 -1.56
N GLN A 41 13.83 -6.90 -0.90
CA GLN A 41 12.49 -7.44 -0.99
C GLN A 41 11.48 -6.59 -0.21
N VAL A 42 11.79 -6.24 1.04
CA VAL A 42 10.91 -5.41 1.88
C VAL A 42 10.73 -4.00 1.30
N ARG A 43 11.78 -3.44 0.69
CA ARG A 43 11.69 -2.14 0.01
C ARG A 43 10.88 -2.20 -1.28
N ARG A 44 11.04 -3.26 -2.08
CA ARG A 44 10.30 -3.39 -3.34
C ARG A 44 8.82 -3.60 -3.11
N SER A 45 8.45 -4.56 -2.27
CA SER A 45 7.05 -4.86 -1.96
C SER A 45 6.33 -3.63 -1.38
N SER A 46 6.91 -2.95 -0.38
CA SER A 46 6.30 -1.74 0.21
C SER A 46 6.15 -0.58 -0.80
N CYS A 47 7.14 -0.35 -1.66
CA CYS A 47 7.04 0.64 -2.75
C CYS A 47 5.98 0.23 -3.80
N SER A 48 5.83 -1.07 -4.08
CA SER A 48 4.82 -1.58 -5.02
C SER A 48 3.40 -1.33 -4.54
N VAL A 49 3.13 -1.37 -3.22
CA VAL A 49 1.82 -0.97 -2.66
C VAL A 49 1.46 0.46 -3.09
N CYS A 50 2.41 1.40 -2.99
CA CYS A 50 2.22 2.79 -3.42
C CYS A 50 1.96 2.89 -4.93
N ALA A 51 2.80 2.22 -5.73
CA ALA A 51 2.73 2.26 -7.18
C ALA A 51 1.42 1.68 -7.70
N ASN A 52 1.02 0.51 -7.21
CA ASN A 52 -0.24 -0.15 -7.58
C ASN A 52 -1.46 0.67 -7.12
N THR A 53 -1.42 1.30 -5.94
CA THR A 53 -2.50 2.20 -5.48
C THR A 53 -2.65 3.42 -6.40
N ALA A 54 -1.54 4.05 -6.78
CA ALA A 54 -1.55 5.18 -7.70
C ALA A 54 -2.06 4.78 -9.10
N GLU A 55 -1.66 3.61 -9.59
CA GLU A 55 -2.10 3.06 -10.87
C GLU A 55 -3.59 2.70 -10.86
N ALA A 56 -4.08 2.07 -9.79
CA ALA A 56 -5.49 1.80 -9.57
C ALA A 56 -6.29 3.09 -9.70
N PHE A 57 -5.90 4.15 -8.97
CA PHE A 57 -6.59 5.43 -9.07
C PHE A 57 -6.61 6.01 -10.48
N ARG A 58 -5.58 5.78 -11.31
CA ARG A 58 -5.59 6.19 -12.73
C ARG A 58 -6.51 5.33 -13.60
N LYS A 59 -6.68 4.04 -13.25
CA LYS A 59 -7.54 3.07 -13.93
C LYS A 59 -9.02 3.11 -13.49
N ARG A 60 -9.39 3.92 -12.50
CA ARG A 60 -10.75 4.04 -11.93
C ARG A 60 -11.89 4.35 -12.90
N LYS A 61 -11.58 4.75 -14.15
CA LYS A 61 -12.57 4.84 -15.24
C LYS A 61 -13.17 3.48 -15.59
N TYR A 62 -12.41 2.40 -15.41
CA TYR A 62 -12.80 1.04 -15.75
C TYR A 62 -12.82 0.19 -14.46
N PRO A 63 -14.00 -0.11 -13.89
CA PRO A 63 -14.12 -0.79 -12.59
C PRO A 63 -13.31 -2.10 -12.49
N GLY A 64 -13.33 -2.93 -13.54
CA GLY A 64 -12.55 -4.19 -13.54
C GLY A 64 -11.04 -3.96 -13.44
N SER A 65 -10.49 -2.99 -14.19
CA SER A 65 -9.06 -2.66 -14.12
C SER A 65 -8.67 -1.96 -12.82
N PHE A 66 -9.60 -1.21 -12.22
CA PHE A 66 -9.42 -0.61 -10.90
C PHE A 66 -9.31 -1.66 -9.81
N VAL A 67 -10.29 -2.55 -9.73
CA VAL A 67 -10.33 -3.64 -8.75
C VAL A 67 -9.14 -4.57 -8.90
N ALA A 68 -8.77 -4.94 -10.15
CA ALA A 68 -7.58 -5.77 -10.39
C ALA A 68 -6.31 -5.11 -9.84
N LYS A 69 -6.11 -3.80 -10.04
CA LYS A 69 -4.94 -3.11 -9.49
C LYS A 69 -4.98 -2.87 -7.98
N LEU A 70 -6.16 -2.76 -7.38
CA LEU A 70 -6.27 -2.78 -5.92
C LEU A 70 -5.90 -4.16 -5.35
N SER A 71 -6.27 -5.25 -6.04
CA SER A 71 -5.87 -6.60 -5.66
C SER A 71 -4.35 -6.81 -5.74
N ASP A 72 -3.69 -6.25 -6.76
CA ASP A 72 -2.23 -6.26 -6.83
C ASP A 72 -1.61 -5.50 -5.64
N ALA A 73 -2.16 -4.32 -5.29
CA ALA A 73 -1.70 -3.55 -4.14
C ALA A 73 -1.89 -4.31 -2.80
N GLU A 74 -2.98 -5.07 -2.68
CA GLU A 74 -3.28 -5.90 -1.50
C GLU A 74 -2.28 -7.05 -1.38
N GLY A 75 -1.96 -7.73 -2.49
CA GLY A 75 -0.94 -8.78 -2.53
C GLY A 75 0.45 -8.27 -2.12
N GLU A 76 0.84 -7.08 -2.59
CA GLU A 76 2.12 -6.45 -2.22
C GLU A 76 2.15 -6.01 -0.76
N ALA A 77 1.01 -5.63 -0.18
CA ALA A 77 0.91 -5.31 1.24
C ALA A 77 1.08 -6.56 2.10
N ALA A 78 0.45 -7.67 1.71
CA ALA A 78 0.65 -8.97 2.36
C ALA A 78 2.10 -9.47 2.22
N GLU A 79 2.71 -9.31 1.04
CA GLU A 79 4.13 -9.62 0.84
C GLU A 79 5.03 -8.76 1.76
N THR A 80 4.71 -7.46 1.91
CA THR A 80 5.42 -6.58 2.84
C THR A 80 5.35 -7.12 4.28
N GLN A 81 4.18 -7.62 4.72
CA GLN A 81 4.02 -8.22 6.06
C GLN A 81 4.91 -9.45 6.25
N VAL A 82 5.00 -10.33 5.25
CA VAL A 82 5.91 -11.49 5.28
C VAL A 82 7.36 -11.05 5.50
N TRP A 83 7.81 -9.99 4.81
CA TRP A 83 9.16 -9.47 5.00
C TRP A 83 9.37 -8.78 6.36
N LEU A 84 8.32 -8.18 6.94
CA LEU A 84 8.34 -7.67 8.32
C LEU A 84 8.43 -8.81 9.34
N ASP A 85 7.70 -9.92 9.14
CA ASP A 85 7.78 -11.11 9.99
C ASP A 85 9.21 -11.67 10.02
N LEU A 86 9.83 -11.80 8.85
CA LEU A 86 11.22 -12.26 8.73
C LEU A 86 12.20 -11.28 9.37
N SER A 87 11.99 -9.97 9.18
CA SER A 87 12.82 -8.93 9.80
C SER A 87 12.78 -9.00 11.33
N LEU A 88 11.60 -9.23 11.90
CA LEU A 88 11.44 -9.43 13.34
C LEU A 88 12.12 -10.72 13.80
N HIS A 89 11.90 -11.82 13.08
CA HIS A 89 12.47 -13.13 13.40
C HIS A 89 14.01 -13.10 13.45
N PHE A 90 14.64 -12.40 12.51
CA PHE A 90 16.10 -12.22 12.48
C PHE A 90 16.62 -11.12 13.42
N GLY A 91 15.72 -10.43 14.14
CA GLY A 91 16.09 -9.37 15.08
C GLY A 91 16.56 -8.08 14.41
N TYR A 92 16.20 -7.84 13.15
CA TYR A 92 16.57 -6.63 12.40
C TYR A 92 15.67 -5.43 12.69
N ILE A 93 14.47 -5.69 13.23
CA ILE A 93 13.55 -4.67 13.74
C ILE A 93 13.08 -5.04 15.14
N SER A 94 12.69 -4.03 15.92
CA SER A 94 12.09 -4.26 17.24
C SER A 94 10.65 -4.77 17.10
N LEU A 95 10.14 -5.43 18.16
CA LEU A 95 8.72 -5.80 18.22
C LEU A 95 7.79 -4.59 18.09
N ALA A 96 8.19 -3.44 18.63
CA ALA A 96 7.41 -2.21 18.55
C ALA A 96 7.34 -1.66 17.11
N ASP A 97 8.45 -1.70 16.37
CA ASP A 97 8.48 -1.29 14.95
C ASP A 97 7.65 -2.26 14.09
N TYR A 98 7.79 -3.56 14.34
CA TYR A 98 6.99 -4.59 13.69
C TYR A 98 5.49 -4.36 13.89
N GLN A 99 5.04 -4.24 15.14
CA GLN A 99 3.62 -4.03 15.45
C GLN A 99 3.08 -2.76 14.78
N ARG A 100 3.82 -1.65 14.89
CA ARG A 100 3.46 -0.38 14.26
C ARG A 100 3.30 -0.51 12.75
N LEU A 101 4.26 -1.14 12.07
CA LEU A 101 4.21 -1.28 10.61
C LEU A 101 3.16 -2.29 10.15
N ASN A 102 3.05 -3.42 10.85
CA ASN A 102 2.08 -4.45 10.53
C ASN A 102 0.64 -3.92 10.69
N GLU A 103 0.35 -3.16 11.75
CA GLU A 103 -0.95 -2.49 11.91
C GLU A 103 -1.26 -1.50 10.78
N LYS A 104 -0.24 -0.79 10.27
CA LYS A 104 -0.41 0.07 9.09
C LYS A 104 -0.70 -0.74 7.83
N CYS A 105 -0.03 -1.88 7.62
CA CYS A 105 -0.32 -2.80 6.52
C CYS A 105 -1.77 -3.32 6.58
N GLU A 106 -2.24 -3.77 7.75
CA GLU A 106 -3.63 -4.20 7.95
C GLU A 106 -4.64 -3.10 7.61
N ARG A 107 -4.35 -1.85 8.02
CA ARG A 107 -5.19 -0.69 7.67
C ARG A 107 -5.20 -0.42 6.17
N VAL A 108 -4.06 -0.58 5.49
CA VAL A 108 -3.98 -0.46 4.02
C VAL A 108 -4.82 -1.55 3.37
N ILE A 109 -4.64 -2.81 3.74
CA ILE A 109 -5.41 -3.96 3.22
C ILE A 109 -6.91 -3.73 3.39
N GLY A 110 -7.36 -3.38 4.60
CA GLY A 110 -8.78 -3.10 4.87
C GLY A 110 -9.36 -1.98 4.00
N LYS A 111 -8.58 -0.93 3.73
CA LYS A 111 -8.98 0.16 2.82
C LYS A 111 -9.04 -0.30 1.37
N LEU A 112 -8.03 -1.04 0.89
CA LEU A 112 -8.01 -1.59 -0.47
C LEU A 112 -9.21 -2.52 -0.72
N VAL A 113 -9.50 -3.43 0.21
CA VAL A 113 -10.67 -4.32 0.15
C VAL A 113 -11.97 -3.51 0.11
N THR A 114 -12.09 -2.48 0.94
CA THR A 114 -13.28 -1.61 0.96
C THR A 114 -13.46 -0.88 -0.37
N MET A 115 -12.37 -0.36 -0.94
CA MET A 115 -12.38 0.29 -2.26
C MET A 115 -12.76 -0.69 -3.38
N SER A 116 -12.26 -1.92 -3.32
CA SER A 116 -12.56 -2.99 -4.27
C SER A 116 -14.01 -3.46 -4.23
N ARG A 117 -14.64 -3.44 -3.04
CA ARG A 117 -16.07 -3.77 -2.87
C ARG A 117 -17.02 -2.69 -3.39
N HIS A 118 -16.56 -1.44 -3.44
CA HIS A 118 -17.35 -0.27 -3.84
C HIS A 118 -16.66 0.56 -4.95
N PRO A 119 -16.32 -0.03 -6.11
CA PRO A 119 -15.60 0.66 -7.17
C PRO A 119 -16.39 1.84 -7.77
N GLU A 120 -17.72 1.83 -7.66
CA GLU A 120 -18.62 2.88 -8.12
C GLU A 120 -18.38 4.25 -7.44
N HIS A 121 -17.93 4.25 -6.18
CA HIS A 121 -17.59 5.48 -5.45
C HIS A 121 -16.34 6.17 -5.99
N TRP A 122 -15.54 5.45 -6.78
CA TRP A 122 -14.28 5.92 -7.35
C TRP A 122 -14.38 6.17 -8.85
N SER A 123 -15.50 5.82 -9.49
CA SER A 123 -15.69 5.99 -10.93
C SER A 123 -15.68 7.47 -11.32
N VAL A 124 -15.08 7.76 -12.46
CA VAL A 124 -15.02 9.13 -13.03
C VAL A 124 -16.42 9.64 -13.40
N ASP A 125 -17.38 8.74 -13.66
CA ASP A 125 -18.74 9.10 -14.06
C ASP A 125 -19.70 9.35 -12.89
N GLY A 126 -19.32 9.00 -11.65
CA GLY A 126 -20.08 9.38 -10.44
C GLY A 126 -20.15 10.90 -10.23
N ASP A 127 -19.28 11.63 -10.93
CA ASP A 127 -19.16 13.08 -10.92
C ASP A 127 -20.17 13.80 -11.84
N ARG A 128 -20.95 13.06 -12.65
CA ARG A 128 -21.97 13.62 -13.56
C ARG A 128 -23.41 13.45 -13.08
N ARG A 129 -23.68 12.67 -12.04
CA ARG A 129 -25.06 12.33 -11.62
C ARG A 129 -25.63 13.24 -10.51
N VAL A 130 -25.08 14.44 -10.31
CA VAL A 130 -25.60 15.43 -9.34
C VAL A 130 -25.92 16.78 -10.01
N GLY A 131 -26.13 16.77 -11.33
CA GLY A 131 -26.36 18.00 -12.10
C GLY A 131 -27.28 17.80 -13.30
N GLY A 132 -28.41 17.11 -13.11
CA GLY A 132 -29.46 16.92 -14.10
C GLY A 132 -30.79 16.64 -13.43
#